data_AF-A0A0U5CXL9-F1
#
_entry.id   AF-A0A0U5CXL9-F1
#
_cell.length_a   1.000
_cell.length_b   1.000
_cell.length_c   1.000
_cell.angle_alpha   90.00
_cell.angle_beta   90.00
_cell.angle_gamma   90.00
#
_symmetry.space_group_name_H-M   'P 1'
#
loop_
_entity.id
_entity.type
_entity.pdbx_description
1 polymer ?
#
loop_
_entity_poly.entity_id
_entity_poly.type
_entity_poly.pdbx_seq_one_letter_code
_entity_poly.pdbx_strand_id
1 'polypeptide(L)' 'MGNRPTRVLVGSRTVIESGNSKMVTIPPDVLEAMDVDGGDSVEMEYDRDTKKVIVRPTPSTPA' A
#
# COMPACT_ATOMS: atom_id res chain seq x y z
N MET A 1 -1.67 26.95 -11.71
CA MET A 1 -2.11 25.54 -11.64
C MET A 1 -1.45 24.92 -10.42
N GLY A 2 -2.21 24.63 -9.37
CA GLY A 2 -1.66 24.18 -8.08
C GLY A 2 -1.14 22.75 -8.18
N ASN A 3 0.12 22.54 -7.79
CA ASN A 3 0.76 21.24 -7.74
C ASN A 3 0.04 20.39 -6.67
N ARG A 4 -0.87 19.50 -7.08
CA ARG A 4 -1.52 18.60 -6.11
C ARG A 4 -0.44 17.68 -5.55
N PRO A 5 -0.31 17.55 -4.21
CA PRO A 5 0.66 16.65 -3.64
C PRO A 5 0.37 15.22 -4.11
N THR A 6 1.36 14.57 -4.72
CA THR A 6 1.27 13.18 -5.19
C THR A 6 1.31 12.16 -4.04
N ARG A 7 1.53 12.62 -2.80
CA ARG A 7 1.57 11.80 -1.59
C ARG A 7 0.74 12.47 -0.52
N VAL A 8 -0.28 11.76 -0.05
CA VAL A 8 -1.16 12.21 1.04
C VAL A 8 -0.94 11.27 2.22
N LEU A 9 -0.68 11.83 3.40
CA LEU A 9 -0.68 11.04 4.63
C LEU A 9 -2.14 10.72 4.97
N VAL A 10 -2.55 9.47 4.78
CA VAL A 10 -3.91 9.01 5.11
C VAL A 10 -4.06 8.74 6.61
N GLY A 11 -2.97 8.40 7.30
CA GLY A 11 -2.93 8.29 8.75
C GLY A 11 -1.70 7.55 9.26
N SER A 12 -1.49 7.55 10.57
CA SER A 12 -0.49 6.70 11.23
C SER A 12 -1.10 5.35 11.59
N ARG A 13 -0.32 4.28 11.39
CA ARG A 13 -0.72 2.90 11.70
C ARG A 13 0.36 2.23 12.53
N THR A 14 -0.07 1.34 13.42
CA THR A 14 0.82 0.52 14.25
C THR A 14 1.09 -0.80 13.55
N VAL A 15 2.32 -1.30 13.66
CA VAL A 15 2.65 -2.66 13.26
C VAL A 15 2.05 -3.61 14.29
N ILE A 16 1.21 -4.53 13.84
CA ILE A 16 0.57 -5.55 14.69
C ILE A 16 1.13 -6.94 14.37
N GLU A 17 0.92 -7.87 15.29
CA GLU A 17 1.32 -9.26 15.15
C GLU A 17 0.14 -10.11 14.68
N SER A 18 0.38 -10.99 13.73
CA SER A 18 -0.59 -12.01 13.30
C SER A 18 0.15 -13.32 13.12
N GLY A 19 -0.04 -14.25 14.06
CA GLY A 19 0.79 -15.45 14.18
C GLY A 19 2.28 -15.09 14.31
N ASN A 20 3.10 -15.66 13.44
CA ASN A 20 4.55 -15.39 13.40
C ASN A 20 4.93 -14.22 12.47
N SER A 21 3.95 -13.46 11.97
CA SER A 21 4.15 -12.38 11.02
C SER A 21 3.90 -11.01 11.65
N LYS A 22 4.55 -9.99 11.11
CA LYS A 22 4.24 -8.58 11.40
C LYS A 22 3.44 -8.01 10.24
N MET A 23 2.40 -7.25 10.53
CA MET A 23 1.55 -6.65 9.51
C MET A 23 1.19 -5.20 9.84
N VAL A 24 0.86 -4.44 8.80
CA VAL A 24 0.28 -3.10 8.90
C VAL A 24 -1.01 -3.11 8.09
N THR A 25 -2.07 -2.52 8.63
CA THR A 25 -3.37 -2.47 7.94
C THR A 25 -3.40 -1.29 6.97
N ILE A 26 -3.76 -1.56 5.72
CA ILE A 26 -4.07 -0.53 4.72
C ILE A 26 -5.54 -0.12 4.90
N PRO A 27 -5.84 1.19 5.02
CA PRO A 27 -7.22 1.67 5.12
C PRO A 27 -8.08 1.31 3.90
N PRO A 28 -9.40 1.05 4.07
CA PRO A 28 -10.28 0.71 2.94
C PRO A 28 -10.34 1.77 1.83
N ASP A 29 -10.29 3.05 2.19
CA ASP A 29 -10.28 4.18 1.25
C ASP A 29 -8.99 4.21 0.39
N VAL A 30 -7.87 3.74 0.94
CA VAL A 30 -6.62 3.61 0.19
C VAL A 30 -6.69 2.42 -0.78
N LEU A 31 -7.27 1.31 -0.33
CA LEU A 31 -7.47 0.12 -1.18
C LEU A 31 -8.41 0.43 -2.36
N GLU A 32 -9.52 1.12 -2.09
CA GLU A 32 -10.46 1.58 -3.12
C GLU A 32 -9.77 2.52 -4.12
N ALA A 33 -8.96 3.46 -3.64
CA ALA A 33 -8.20 4.35 -4.52
C ALA A 33 -7.10 3.62 -5.34
N MET A 34 -6.65 2.45 -4.87
CA MET A 34 -5.68 1.59 -5.55
C MET A 34 -6.34 0.57 -6.50
N ASP A 35 -7.68 0.44 -6.48
CA ASP A 35 -8.42 -0.61 -7.19
C ASP A 35 -7.94 -2.02 -6.80
N VAL A 36 -7.83 -2.26 -5.49
CA VAL A 36 -7.35 -3.52 -4.90
C VAL A 36 -8.36 -4.02 -3.86
N ASP A 37 -8.78 -5.27 -4.00
CA ASP A 37 -9.67 -5.95 -3.07
C ASP A 37 -8.98 -7.07 -2.26
N GLY A 38 -9.71 -7.60 -1.27
CA GLY A 38 -9.25 -8.72 -0.46
C GLY A 38 -9.06 -9.98 -1.30
N GLY A 39 -7.81 -10.40 -1.50
CA GLY A 39 -7.43 -11.56 -2.31
C GLY A 39 -6.58 -11.22 -3.53
N ASP A 40 -6.51 -9.93 -3.88
CA ASP A 40 -5.68 -9.47 -4.99
C ASP A 40 -4.19 -9.49 -4.66
N SER A 41 -3.40 -9.60 -5.72
CA SER A 41 -1.94 -9.54 -5.63
C SER A 41 -1.46 -8.09 -5.66
N VAL A 42 -0.42 -7.81 -4.87
CA VAL A 42 0.27 -6.52 -4.85
C VAL A 42 1.78 -6.74 -4.90
N GLU A 43 2.48 -5.81 -5.53
CA GLU A 43 3.93 -5.71 -5.46
C GLU A 43 4.36 -4.80 -4.32
N MET A 44 5.43 -5.19 -3.63
CA MET A 44 6.04 -4.42 -2.55
C MET A 44 7.49 -4.10 -2.89
N GLU A 45 7.82 -2.81 -2.94
CA GLU A 45 9.18 -2.32 -3.09
C GLU A 45 9.68 -1.67 -1.80
N TYR A 46 10.92 -1.98 -1.41
CA TYR A 46 11.59 -1.30 -0.32
C TYR A 46 12.65 -0.35 -0.85
N ASP A 47 12.35 0.95 -0.81
CA ASP A 47 13.31 2.02 -1.08
C ASP A 47 14.21 2.18 0.15
N ARG A 48 15.47 1.75 0.01
CA ARG A 48 16.47 1.75 1.07
C ARG A 48 16.95 3.15 1.45
N ASP A 49 16.95 4.08 0.50
CA ASP A 49 17.49 5.42 0.70
C ASP A 49 16.51 6.25 1.51
N THR A 50 15.22 6.13 1.18
CA THR A 50 14.16 6.87 1.88
C THR A 50 13.49 6.06 2.99
N LYS A 51 13.88 4.78 3.16
CA LYS A 51 13.30 3.81 4.11
C LYS A 51 11.79 3.69 3.97
N LYS A 52 11.30 3.65 2.74
CA LYS A 52 9.86 3.57 2.43
C LYS A 52 9.53 2.21 1.84
N VAL A 53 8.39 1.69 2.26
CA VAL A 53 7.71 0.58 1.58
C VAL A 53 6.69 1.19 0.62
N ILE A 54 6.76 0.80 -0.64
CA ILE A 54 5.85 1.21 -1.70
C ILE A 54 5.05 -0.03 -2.08
N VAL A 55 3.73 0.06 -2.00
CA VAL A 55 2.81 -1.01 -2.39
C VAL A 55 2.11 -0.59 -3.68
N ARG A 56 2.06 -1.47 -4.68
CA ARG A 56 1.38 -1.21 -5.97
C ARG A 56 0.51 -2.41 -6.36
N PRO A 57 -0.66 -2.19 -6.99
CA PRO A 57 -1.40 -3.30 -7.59
C PRO A 57 -0.54 -4.00 -8.65
N THR A 58 -0.56 -5.33 -8.68
CA THR A 58 -0.01 -6.05 -9.85
C THR A 58 -0.99 -5.93 -11.01
N PRO A 59 -0.55 -5.52 -12.20
CA PRO A 59 -1.42 -5.55 -13.37
C PRO A 59 -1.87 -6.99 -13.61
N SER A 60 -3.18 -7.22 -13.60
CA SER A 60 -3.74 -8.50 -14.02
C SER A 60 -3.40 -8.70 -15.49
N THR A 61 -2.46 -9.60 -15.80
CA THR A 61 -2.27 -10.05 -17.18
C THR A 61 -3.58 -10.69 -17.64
N PRO A 62 -4.27 -10.17 -18.67
CA PRO A 62 -5.39 -10.90 -19.23
C PRO A 62 -4.84 -12.22 -19.80
N ALA A 63 -5.41 -13.33 -19.33
CA ALA A 63 -5.13 -14.66 -19.86
C ALA A 63 -5.63 -14.81 -21.30
#